data_AF-A0A0C2JFH0-F1
#
_entry.id   AF-A0A0C2JFH0-F1
#
_cell.length_a   1.000
_cell.length_b   1.000
_cell.length_c   1.000
_cell.angle_alpha   90.00
_cell.angle_beta   90.00
_cell.angle_gamma   90.00
#
_symmetry.space_group_name_H-M   'P 1'
#
loop_
_entity.id
_entity.type
_entity.pdbx_description
1 polymer ?
#
loop_
_entity_poly.entity_id
_entity_poly.type
_entity_poly.pdbx_seq_one_letter_code
_entity_poly.pdbx_strand_id
1 'polypeptide(L)'
;MDYIKGIISLVGAEGAEIPAYSRGVRGEPAGGLPEGYRRLVEELGGFVVDGVVAVMPPESVLLYERSHDPRLAGSERRVTVDDGYAMKLGPRRGDEEIDHDRMQKWAEARVENGWSIFWEYSQPETRIVVTDYFEYFVYPMQPDEFLYKLLTRRLDCRPLIDADWPGERFEAAFL
;
A
#
# COMPACT_ATOMS: atom_id res chain seq x y z
N MET A 1 -7.47 17.66 4.89
CA MET A 1 -8.63 16.73 4.93
C MET A 1 -8.23 15.56 5.81
N ASP A 2 -9.15 15.00 6.60
CA ASP A 2 -8.85 13.86 7.48
C ASP A 2 -9.23 12.56 6.77
N TYR A 3 -8.26 11.92 6.11
CA TYR A 3 -8.48 10.71 5.31
C TYR A 3 -8.96 9.53 6.16
N ILE A 4 -8.48 9.42 7.40
CA ILE A 4 -8.80 8.31 8.31
C ILE A 4 -10.28 8.31 8.66
N LYS A 5 -10.85 9.47 9.03
CA LYS A 5 -12.30 9.58 9.26
C LYS A 5 -13.12 9.19 8.02
N GLY A 6 -12.63 9.56 6.84
CA GLY A 6 -13.23 9.16 5.58
C GLY A 6 -13.23 7.64 5.39
N ILE A 7 -12.10 6.99 5.67
CA ILE A 7 -11.96 5.53 5.57
C ILE A 7 -12.88 4.83 6.57
N ILE A 8 -12.87 5.25 7.85
CA ILE A 8 -13.75 4.69 8.90
C ILE A 8 -15.20 4.68 8.45
N SER A 9 -15.68 5.80 7.88
CA SER A 9 -17.05 5.93 7.39
C SER A 9 -17.34 5.03 6.17
N LEU A 10 -16.39 4.90 5.24
CA LEU A 10 -16.54 4.08 4.02
C LEU A 10 -16.57 2.58 4.31
N VAL A 11 -15.80 2.13 5.31
CA VAL A 11 -15.68 0.71 5.67
C VAL A 11 -16.59 0.28 6.83
N GLY A 12 -17.43 1.20 7.33
CA GLY A 12 -18.39 0.91 8.39
C GLY A 12 -17.76 0.62 9.76
N ALA A 13 -16.57 1.16 10.04
CA ALA A 13 -15.83 0.89 11.28
C ALA A 13 -16.28 1.74 12.48
N GLU A 14 -17.36 2.51 12.35
CA GLU A 14 -17.85 3.40 13.42
C GLU A 14 -18.24 2.59 14.67
N GLY A 15 -17.43 2.68 15.73
CA GLY A 15 -17.66 1.97 16.99
C GLY A 15 -17.27 0.48 16.98
N ALA A 16 -16.53 0.02 15.96
CA ALA A 16 -15.98 -1.33 15.94
C ALA A 16 -14.94 -1.52 17.06
N GLU A 17 -14.94 -2.70 17.71
CA GLU A 17 -13.86 -3.10 18.62
C GLU A 17 -12.63 -3.48 17.78
N ILE A 18 -11.75 -2.51 17.52
CA ILE A 18 -10.48 -2.76 16.86
C ILE A 18 -9.57 -3.48 17.85
N PRO A 19 -8.97 -4.63 17.49
CA PRO A 19 -7.95 -5.26 18.32
C PRO A 19 -6.90 -4.21 18.67
N ALA A 20 -6.82 -3.85 19.96
CA ALA A 20 -5.92 -2.81 20.39
C ALA A 20 -4.53 -3.17 19.86
N TYR A 21 -3.87 -2.21 19.21
CA TYR A 21 -2.45 -2.30 18.91
C TYR A 21 -1.78 -2.81 20.18
N SER A 22 -1.37 -4.07 20.18
CA SER A 22 -0.83 -4.67 21.39
C SER A 22 0.51 -3.99 21.59
N ARG A 23 0.49 -2.94 22.44
CA ARG A 23 1.61 -2.13 22.88
C ARG A 23 2.80 -3.06 23.13
N GLY A 24 3.71 -3.16 22.16
CA GLY A 24 4.75 -4.17 22.27
C GLY A 24 5.33 -4.69 20.98
N VAL A 25 4.87 -4.26 19.80
CA VAL A 25 5.61 -4.55 18.58
C VAL A 25 6.97 -3.83 18.67
N ARG A 26 8.02 -4.58 19.06
CA ARG A 26 9.39 -4.11 19.20
C ARG A 26 10.04 -4.15 17.82
N GLY A 27 10.31 -2.98 17.27
CA GLY A 27 10.98 -2.83 15.99
C GLY A 27 10.28 -1.78 15.14
N GLU A 28 11.07 -0.96 14.45
CA GLU A 28 10.57 -0.12 13.36
C GLU A 28 11.08 -0.73 12.06
N PRO A 29 10.27 -0.76 10.99
CA PRO A 29 10.76 -1.20 9.69
C PRO A 29 11.92 -0.30 9.26
N ALA A 30 12.80 -0.81 8.40
CA ALA A 30 13.90 -0.02 7.85
C ALA A 30 13.34 1.27 7.24
N GLY A 31 13.70 2.43 7.79
CA GLY A 31 13.20 3.74 7.33
C GLY A 31 11.97 4.30 8.06
N GLY A 32 11.46 3.62 9.09
CA GLY A 32 10.36 4.09 9.96
C GLY A 32 8.97 3.88 9.37
N LEU A 33 7.94 4.08 10.20
CA LEU A 33 6.53 3.96 9.80
C LEU A 33 6.01 5.30 9.26
N PRO A 34 5.51 5.34 8.00
CA PRO A 34 4.84 6.52 7.47
C PRO A 34 3.69 6.95 8.37
N GLU A 35 3.50 8.27 8.53
CA GLU A 35 2.46 8.82 9.41
C GLU A 35 1.05 8.39 8.97
N GLY A 36 0.79 8.31 7.66
CA GLY A 36 -0.47 7.80 7.14
C GLY A 36 -0.78 6.37 7.55
N TYR A 37 0.21 5.47 7.47
CA TYR A 37 0.03 4.09 7.89
C TYR A 37 -0.15 3.98 9.40
N ARG A 38 0.64 4.73 10.19
CA ARG A 38 0.54 4.72 11.65
C ARG A 38 -0.86 5.08 12.13
N ARG A 39 -1.43 6.17 11.62
CA ARG A 39 -2.80 6.59 11.96
C ARG A 39 -3.83 5.55 11.53
N LEU A 40 -3.63 4.93 10.36
CA LEU A 40 -4.53 3.89 9.85
C LEU A 40 -4.58 2.69 10.80
N VAL A 41 -3.43 2.15 11.20
CA VAL A 41 -3.39 0.94 12.04
C VAL A 41 -3.66 1.20 13.53
N GLU A 42 -3.43 2.42 14.01
CA GLU A 42 -3.85 2.84 15.36
C GLU A 42 -5.37 2.88 15.48
N GLU A 43 -6.07 3.26 14.41
CA GLU A 43 -7.53 3.41 14.38
C GLU A 43 -8.28 2.20 13.81
N LEU A 44 -7.66 1.37 12.95
CA LEU A 44 -8.33 0.27 12.25
C LEU A 44 -7.61 -1.08 12.34
N GLY A 45 -6.39 -1.13 12.88
CA GLY A 45 -5.58 -2.34 12.86
C GLY A 45 -5.27 -2.84 11.44
N GLY A 46 -5.15 -4.16 11.29
CA GLY A 46 -5.18 -4.81 9.97
C GLY A 46 -6.62 -5.14 9.57
N PHE A 47 -6.94 -5.03 8.29
CA PHE A 47 -8.30 -5.30 7.81
C PHE A 47 -8.33 -5.64 6.33
N VAL A 48 -9.41 -6.30 5.91
CA VAL A 48 -9.69 -6.61 4.51
C VAL A 48 -11.01 -5.94 4.12
N VAL A 49 -10.97 -5.17 3.03
CA VAL A 49 -12.12 -4.44 2.48
C VAL A 49 -12.70 -5.23 1.32
N ASP A 50 -13.96 -5.68 1.42
CA ASP A 50 -14.71 -6.44 0.41
C ASP A 50 -13.95 -7.63 -0.20
N GLY A 51 -12.99 -8.19 0.53
CA GLY A 51 -12.09 -9.22 0.01
C GLY A 51 -11.12 -8.74 -1.08
N VAL A 52 -11.17 -7.48 -1.51
CA VAL A 52 -10.40 -6.93 -2.63
C VAL A 52 -9.09 -6.26 -2.21
N VAL A 53 -9.05 -5.60 -1.05
CA VAL A 53 -7.82 -4.98 -0.53
C VAL A 53 -7.61 -5.41 0.91
N ALA A 54 -6.44 -5.97 1.21
CA ALA A 54 -6.02 -6.33 2.55
C ALA A 54 -4.92 -5.38 3.02
N VAL A 55 -5.20 -4.61 4.07
CA VAL A 55 -4.24 -3.82 4.83
C VAL A 55 -3.62 -4.70 5.91
N MET A 56 -2.30 -4.80 5.88
CA MET A 56 -1.55 -5.64 6.81
C MET A 56 -1.49 -5.01 8.19
N PRO A 57 -1.66 -5.81 9.26
CA PRO A 57 -1.41 -5.31 10.61
C PRO A 57 0.11 -5.09 10.81
N PRO A 58 0.51 -4.22 11.75
CA PRO A 58 1.91 -3.80 11.93
C PRO A 58 2.89 -4.96 12.13
N GLU A 59 2.49 -5.98 12.88
CA GLU A 59 3.31 -7.18 13.13
C GLU A 59 3.61 -7.95 11.84
N SER A 60 2.71 -7.93 10.86
CA SER A 60 2.96 -8.55 9.55
C SER A 60 3.94 -7.71 8.75
N VAL A 61 3.81 -6.38 8.75
CA VAL A 61 4.74 -5.49 8.05
C VAL A 61 6.17 -5.69 8.52
N LEU A 62 6.39 -5.80 9.84
CA LEU A 62 7.73 -6.00 10.39
C LEU A 62 8.37 -7.34 10.04
N LEU A 63 7.57 -8.39 9.79
CA LEU A 63 8.09 -9.68 9.33
C LEU A 63 8.60 -9.62 7.89
N TYR A 64 8.05 -8.69 7.09
CA TYR A 64 8.41 -8.50 5.69
C TYR A 64 9.29 -7.26 5.52
N GLU A 65 10.43 -7.17 6.22
CA GLU A 65 11.28 -5.97 6.26
C GLU A 65 11.71 -5.41 4.87
N ARG A 66 11.59 -6.19 3.79
CA ARG A 66 11.96 -5.81 2.41
C ARG A 66 11.08 -6.53 1.39
N SER A 67 11.01 -5.98 0.17
CA SER A 67 10.45 -6.69 -0.98
C SER A 67 11.31 -7.92 -1.36
N HIS A 68 11.22 -8.99 -0.58
CA HIS A 68 11.87 -10.27 -0.85
C HIS A 68 11.03 -11.11 -1.81
N ASP A 69 10.69 -10.54 -2.97
CA ASP A 69 10.13 -11.39 -4.02
C ASP A 69 11.28 -12.19 -4.67
N PRO A 70 11.28 -13.54 -4.55
CA PRO A 70 12.34 -14.37 -5.10
C PRO A 70 12.44 -14.29 -6.64
N ARG A 71 11.44 -13.70 -7.32
CA ARG A 71 11.45 -13.42 -8.76
C ARG A 71 12.29 -12.20 -9.15
N LEU A 72 12.80 -11.43 -8.18
CA LEU A 72 13.64 -10.25 -8.44
C LEU A 72 15.12 -10.62 -8.31
N ALA A 73 15.81 -10.78 -9.45
CA ALA A 73 17.23 -11.11 -9.47
C ALA A 73 18.09 -9.94 -10.00
N GLY A 74 19.20 -9.64 -9.30
CA GLY A 74 20.31 -8.82 -9.81
C GLY A 74 19.92 -7.43 -10.36
N SER A 75 19.89 -7.30 -11.69
CA SER A 75 19.62 -6.04 -12.42
C SER A 75 18.19 -5.50 -12.29
N GLU A 76 17.29 -6.29 -11.71
CA GLU A 76 15.87 -5.96 -11.52
C GLU A 76 15.59 -5.29 -10.17
N ARG A 77 16.65 -5.08 -9.37
CA ARG A 77 16.57 -4.40 -8.08
C ARG A 77 16.12 -2.94 -8.21
N ARG A 78 16.45 -2.29 -9.33
CA ARG A 78 16.06 -0.91 -9.59
C ARG A 78 15.26 -0.81 -10.87
N VAL A 79 14.16 -0.07 -10.81
CA VAL A 79 13.26 0.15 -11.93
C VAL A 79 13.13 1.66 -12.16
N THR A 80 13.43 2.09 -13.38
CA THR A 80 13.27 3.51 -13.78
C THR A 80 11.81 3.82 -14.02
N VAL A 81 11.32 4.90 -13.43
CA VAL A 81 9.93 5.37 -13.51
C VAL A 81 9.85 6.60 -14.39
N ASP A 82 8.85 6.61 -15.28
CA ASP A 82 8.50 7.73 -16.16
C ASP A 82 7.05 8.15 -15.86
N ASP A 83 6.87 9.39 -15.41
CA ASP A 83 5.57 9.98 -15.04
C ASP A 83 4.69 9.06 -14.14
N GLY A 84 5.30 8.53 -13.07
CA GLY A 84 4.60 7.66 -12.12
C GLY A 84 4.33 6.23 -12.61
N TYR A 85 4.86 5.82 -13.77
CA TYR A 85 4.69 4.49 -14.33
C TYR A 85 6.03 3.84 -14.72
N ALA A 86 6.15 2.52 -14.57
CA ALA A 86 7.28 1.76 -15.10
C ALA A 86 6.92 0.35 -15.53
N MET A 87 7.75 -0.22 -16.42
CA MET A 87 7.76 -1.64 -16.76
C MET A 87 9.14 -2.24 -16.50
N LYS A 88 9.20 -3.41 -15.87
CA LYS A 88 10.44 -4.10 -15.43
C LYS A 88 11.52 -4.27 -16.51
N LEU A 89 11.13 -4.35 -17.79
CA LEU A 89 12.03 -4.49 -18.95
C LEU A 89 11.79 -3.41 -20.02
N GLY A 90 11.16 -2.30 -19.64
CA GLY A 90 10.91 -1.18 -20.53
C GLY A 90 12.19 -0.41 -20.88
N PRO A 91 12.19 0.36 -21.99
CA PRO A 91 13.27 1.31 -22.26
C PRO A 91 13.37 2.31 -21.10
N ARG A 92 14.59 2.51 -20.57
CA ARG A 92 14.86 3.49 -19.51
C ARG A 92 14.59 4.89 -20.05
N ARG A 93 13.54 5.56 -19.55
CA ARG A 93 13.10 6.87 -20.05
C ARG A 93 12.82 7.94 -19.00
N GLY A 94 13.06 7.66 -17.72
CA GLY A 94 12.86 8.62 -16.64
C GLY A 94 14.11 8.88 -15.80
N ASP A 95 14.02 9.91 -14.97
CA ASP A 95 15.07 10.33 -14.03
C ASP A 95 14.84 9.77 -12.62
N GLU A 96 13.66 9.20 -12.37
CA GLU A 96 13.30 8.60 -11.09
C GLU A 96 13.54 7.08 -11.08
N GLU A 97 13.98 6.56 -9.94
CA GLU A 97 14.17 5.12 -9.73
C GLU A 97 13.43 4.65 -8.47
N ILE A 98 12.81 3.47 -8.56
CA ILE A 98 12.39 2.67 -7.41
C ILE A 98 13.52 1.70 -7.08
N ASP A 99 13.94 1.61 -5.81
CA ASP A 99 14.83 0.56 -5.33
C ASP A 99 14.03 -0.43 -4.48
N HIS A 100 14.02 -1.71 -4.87
CA HIS A 100 13.31 -2.77 -4.16
C HIS A 100 13.78 -2.98 -2.72
N ASP A 101 15.04 -2.64 -2.41
CA ASP A 101 15.58 -2.64 -1.04
C ASP A 101 15.08 -1.46 -0.21
N ARG A 102 14.28 -0.58 -0.80
CA ARG A 102 13.63 0.55 -0.14
C ARG A 102 12.12 0.40 -0.08
N MET A 103 11.58 -0.76 -0.43
CA MET A 103 10.14 -0.97 -0.44
C MET A 103 9.70 -1.88 0.70
N GLN A 104 8.65 -1.44 1.40
CA GLN A 104 8.04 -2.16 2.50
C GLN A 104 6.57 -2.45 2.14
N LYS A 105 6.22 -3.75 2.08
CA LYS A 105 4.84 -4.16 1.78
C LYS A 105 3.96 -3.83 2.97
N TRP A 106 2.77 -3.29 2.71
CA TRP A 106 1.81 -2.93 3.75
C TRP A 106 0.37 -3.22 3.39
N ALA A 107 0.09 -3.41 2.11
CA ALA A 107 -1.19 -3.90 1.65
C ALA A 107 -1.03 -4.79 0.42
N GLU A 108 -2.09 -5.50 0.09
CA GLU A 108 -2.22 -6.25 -1.15
C GLU A 108 -3.63 -6.12 -1.69
N ALA A 109 -3.76 -6.12 -3.00
CA ALA A 109 -5.04 -6.21 -3.66
C ALA A 109 -5.22 -7.59 -4.28
N ARG A 110 -6.38 -8.20 -4.02
CA ARG A 110 -6.76 -9.56 -4.42
C ARG A 110 -7.63 -9.58 -5.68
N VAL A 111 -7.36 -8.67 -6.60
CA VAL A 111 -7.90 -8.68 -7.97
C VAL A 111 -7.22 -9.77 -8.81
N GLU A 112 -7.70 -10.05 -10.03
CA GLU A 112 -7.33 -11.23 -10.86
C GLU A 112 -5.82 -11.58 -10.90
N ASN A 113 -4.93 -10.58 -10.85
CA ASN A 113 -3.47 -10.78 -10.95
C ASN A 113 -2.69 -10.59 -9.63
N GLY A 114 -3.37 -10.29 -8.52
CA GLY A 114 -2.74 -10.11 -7.21
C GLY A 114 -1.67 -9.01 -7.18
N TRP A 115 -2.04 -7.80 -6.77
CA TRP A 115 -1.12 -6.67 -6.72
C TRP A 115 -0.58 -6.45 -5.31
N SER A 116 0.71 -6.19 -5.21
CA SER A 116 1.32 -5.80 -3.94
C SER A 116 1.44 -4.28 -3.85
N ILE A 117 1.17 -3.75 -2.65
CA ILE A 117 1.17 -2.33 -2.38
C ILE A 117 2.25 -2.05 -1.33
N PHE A 118 3.22 -1.24 -1.71
CA PHE A 118 4.38 -0.89 -0.91
C PHE A 118 4.38 0.60 -0.58
N TRP A 119 5.09 0.99 0.47
CA TRP A 119 5.66 2.33 0.53
C TRP A 119 7.16 2.25 0.26
N GLU A 120 7.70 3.27 -0.38
CA GLU A 120 9.14 3.44 -0.54
C GLU A 120 9.70 4.31 0.63
N TYR A 121 10.71 3.81 1.34
CA TYR A 121 11.42 4.52 2.39
C TYR A 121 12.75 5.13 1.89
N SER A 122 13.30 6.10 2.63
CA SER A 122 14.54 6.86 2.27
C SER A 122 14.41 7.92 1.17
N GLN A 123 13.19 8.29 0.80
CA GLN A 123 12.90 9.48 -0.01
C GLN A 123 12.47 10.63 0.92
N PRO A 124 12.64 11.91 0.51
CA PRO A 124 12.19 13.06 1.32
C PRO A 124 10.68 13.06 1.58
N GLU A 125 9.91 12.39 0.71
CA GLU A 125 8.47 12.22 0.81
C GLU A 125 8.10 10.74 0.66
N THR A 126 7.09 10.27 1.40
CA THR A 126 6.57 8.91 1.23
C THR A 126 5.91 8.76 -0.14
N ARG A 127 6.20 7.65 -0.83
CA ARG A 127 5.56 7.28 -2.09
C ARG A 127 4.97 5.89 -1.96
N ILE A 128 3.77 5.70 -2.52
CA ILE A 128 3.13 4.38 -2.63
C ILE A 128 3.48 3.77 -3.97
N VAL A 129 3.89 2.50 -3.96
CA VAL A 129 4.19 1.72 -5.17
C VAL A 129 3.21 0.56 -5.26
N VAL A 130 2.47 0.49 -6.36
CA VAL A 130 1.57 -0.63 -6.69
C VAL A 130 2.21 -1.44 -7.80
N THR A 131 2.44 -2.73 -7.57
CA THR A 131 3.14 -3.59 -8.54
C THR A 131 2.75 -5.06 -8.46
N ASP A 132 2.72 -5.71 -9.61
CA ASP A 132 2.69 -7.16 -9.80
C ASP A 132 4.10 -7.73 -10.09
N TYR A 133 5.13 -6.89 -9.91
CA TYR A 133 6.53 -7.10 -10.26
C TYR A 133 6.82 -7.15 -11.77
N PHE A 134 5.87 -6.76 -12.61
CA PHE A 134 6.07 -6.52 -14.04
C PHE A 134 5.81 -5.05 -14.39
N GLU A 135 4.70 -4.49 -13.90
CA GLU A 135 4.35 -3.08 -13.98
C GLU A 135 4.41 -2.42 -12.61
N TYR A 136 4.70 -1.12 -12.60
CA TYR A 136 4.84 -0.32 -11.40
C TYR A 136 4.10 0.99 -11.56
N PHE A 137 3.30 1.34 -10.56
CA PHE A 137 2.58 2.60 -10.49
C PHE A 137 2.97 3.30 -9.20
N VAL A 138 3.45 4.54 -9.30
CA VAL A 138 4.01 5.33 -8.20
C VAL A 138 3.13 6.53 -7.91
N TYR A 139 2.79 6.70 -6.64
CA TYR A 139 1.91 7.74 -6.17
C TYR A 139 2.60 8.53 -5.05
N PRO A 140 2.90 9.84 -5.23
CA PRO A 140 3.54 10.66 -4.21
C PRO A 140 2.54 11.07 -3.12
N MET A 141 2.21 10.14 -2.22
CA MET A 141 1.23 10.35 -1.16
C MET A 141 1.43 9.38 0.02
N GLN A 142 0.74 9.67 1.12
CA GLN A 142 0.73 8.82 2.31
C GLN A 142 -0.21 7.60 2.15
N PRO A 143 0.01 6.51 2.92
CA PRO A 143 -0.83 5.30 2.85
C PRO A 143 -2.33 5.53 3.09
N ASP A 144 -2.70 6.39 4.04
CA ASP A 144 -4.09 6.74 4.33
C ASP A 144 -4.75 7.53 3.20
N GLU A 145 -4.02 8.51 2.65
CA GLU A 145 -4.47 9.26 1.48
C GLU A 145 -4.69 8.35 0.28
N PHE A 146 -3.73 7.45 0.00
CA PHE A 146 -3.83 6.48 -1.07
C PHE A 146 -5.05 5.59 -0.91
N LEU A 147 -5.23 4.98 0.27
CA LEU A 147 -6.36 4.10 0.52
C LEU A 147 -7.70 4.83 0.38
N TYR A 148 -7.82 6.03 0.95
CA TYR A 148 -9.03 6.83 0.82
C TYR A 148 -9.34 7.15 -0.65
N LYS A 149 -8.34 7.60 -1.43
CA LYS A 149 -8.53 7.93 -2.85
C LYS A 149 -8.83 6.69 -3.70
N LEU A 150 -8.24 5.54 -3.36
CA LEU A 150 -8.54 4.25 -3.97
C LEU A 150 -10.01 3.86 -3.74
N LEU A 151 -10.46 3.85 -2.49
CA LEU A 151 -11.84 3.50 -2.11
C LEU A 151 -12.88 4.45 -2.71
N THR A 152 -12.54 5.74 -2.85
CA THR A 152 -13.43 6.76 -3.42
C THR A 152 -13.30 6.94 -4.93
N ARG A 153 -12.48 6.11 -5.62
CA ARG A 153 -12.17 6.23 -7.06
C ARG A 153 -11.66 7.63 -7.47
N ARG A 154 -10.98 8.32 -6.55
CA ARG A 154 -10.32 9.63 -6.77
C ARG A 154 -8.85 9.49 -7.17
N LEU A 155 -8.42 8.26 -7.46
CA LEU A 155 -7.10 7.89 -7.94
C LEU A 155 -7.25 7.15 -9.27
N ASP A 156 -6.47 7.49 -10.29
CA ASP A 156 -6.36 6.63 -11.48
C ASP A 156 -5.40 5.49 -11.16
N CYS A 157 -5.95 4.40 -10.60
CA CYS A 157 -5.21 3.18 -10.29
C CYS A 157 -5.81 2.02 -11.06
N ARG A 158 -5.75 2.08 -12.40
CA ARG A 158 -6.34 1.07 -13.31
C ARG A 158 -6.05 -0.39 -12.97
N PRO A 159 -4.86 -0.76 -12.44
CA PRO A 159 -4.61 -2.14 -12.05
C PRO A 159 -5.52 -2.65 -10.93
N LEU A 160 -6.01 -1.74 -10.09
CA LEU A 160 -6.84 -2.05 -8.94
C LEU A 160 -8.30 -1.70 -9.19
N ILE A 161 -8.57 -0.53 -9.78
CA ILE A 161 -9.92 -0.03 -10.05
C ILE A 161 -10.33 -0.48 -11.45
N ASP A 162 -11.14 -1.52 -11.50
CA ASP A 162 -11.76 -2.04 -12.72
C ASP A 162 -13.30 -1.85 -12.70
N ALA A 163 -13.99 -2.52 -13.63
CA ALA A 163 -15.44 -2.47 -13.74
C ALA A 163 -16.16 -3.05 -12.52
N ASP A 164 -15.53 -3.99 -11.81
CA ASP A 164 -16.10 -4.76 -10.70
C ASP A 164 -15.70 -4.19 -9.33
N TRP A 165 -14.92 -3.09 -9.30
CA TRP A 165 -14.57 -2.41 -8.06
C TRP A 165 -15.82 -2.05 -7.23
N PRO A 166 -15.87 -2.35 -5.91
CA PRO A 166 -17.07 -2.14 -5.12
C PRO A 166 -17.54 -0.67 -5.14
N GLY A 167 -18.86 -0.48 -5.21
CA GLY A 167 -19.49 0.83 -5.32
C GLY A 167 -19.93 1.38 -3.97
N GLU A 168 -19.41 2.55 -3.62
CA GLU A 168 -19.83 3.50 -2.57
C GLU A 168 -19.77 3.07 -1.09
N ARG A 169 -19.94 1.79 -0.76
CA ARG A 169 -19.77 1.26 0.60
C ARG A 169 -19.05 -0.07 0.58
N PHE A 170 -18.19 -0.27 1.57
CA PHE A 170 -17.40 -1.48 1.70
C PHE A 170 -17.66 -2.16 3.03
N GLU A 171 -17.54 -3.49 3.07
CA GLU A 171 -17.51 -4.27 4.30
C GLU A 171 -16.05 -4.55 4.69
N ALA A 172 -15.67 -4.18 5.92
CA ALA A 172 -14.36 -4.52 6.47
C ALA A 172 -14.43 -5.75 7.38
N ALA A 173 -13.50 -6.68 7.17
CA ALA A 173 -13.17 -7.75 8.11
C ALA A 173 -11.83 -7.43 8.78
N PHE A 174 -11.84 -7.19 10.10
CA PHE A 174 -10.64 -6.87 10.88
C PHE A 174 -9.83 -8.13 11.19
N LEU A 175 -8.50 -8.02 11.15
CA LEU A 175 -7.52 -9.11 11.27
C LEU A 175 -6.94 -9.21 12.69
#